data_AF-A0A7Y3MX43-F1
#
_entry.id   AF-A0A7Y3MX43-F1
#
_cell.length_a   1.000
_cell.length_b   1.000
_cell.length_c   1.000
_cell.angle_alpha   90.00
_cell.angle_beta   90.00
_cell.angle_gamma   90.00
#
_symmetry.space_group_name_H-M   'P 1'
#
loop_
_entity.id
_entity.type
_entity.pdbx_description
1 polymer ?
#
loop_
_entity_poly.entity_id
_entity_poly.type
_entity_poly.pdbx_seq_one_letter_code
_entity_poly.pdbx_strand_id
1 'polypeptide(L)'
;MYVVSPPGPERDAVVARLGAPIEGVFDSVDRFLAETQGEPRVEGEAHLGHTAAPGSLLAAAPSTHLVLVGAEVSPEETLKLVRAVAEREDTWVPLVLDGSGEQGDPVARTLSVGFPLVLDELLDRVDEAEKPILELRTVLRFISRARHDINNPLTSGLAETQLLLMDVEEGEIRESLEVIQDQLRRIRDLVAALSVLKQPPH
;
A
#
# COMPACT_ATOMS: atom_id res chain seq x y z
N MET A 1 7.69 -28.31 10.50
CA MET A 1 8.50 -27.29 11.18
C MET A 1 7.51 -26.43 11.93
N TYR A 2 7.34 -26.71 13.21
CA TYR A 2 6.34 -26.03 14.03
C TYR A 2 6.95 -24.72 14.49
N VAL A 3 6.46 -23.61 13.93
CA VAL A 3 6.70 -22.30 14.53
C VAL A 3 5.59 -22.12 15.55
N VAL A 4 6.01 -22.04 16.80
CA VAL A 4 5.20 -21.71 17.96
C VAL A 4 5.60 -20.30 18.38
N SER A 5 4.60 -19.50 18.75
CA SER A 5 4.63 -18.30 19.61
C SER A 5 4.63 -16.90 18.96
N PRO A 6 4.06 -15.85 19.63
CA PRO A 6 3.29 -15.89 20.89
C PRO A 6 1.93 -15.15 20.87
N PRO A 7 0.97 -15.53 21.74
CA PRO A 7 0.01 -14.58 22.31
C PRO A 7 0.72 -13.76 23.40
N GLY A 8 0.74 -12.42 23.31
CA GLY A 8 1.42 -11.59 24.33
C GLY A 8 1.82 -10.15 23.90
N PRO A 9 2.77 -9.52 24.63
CA PRO A 9 3.05 -8.06 24.70
C PRO A 9 3.42 -7.37 23.39
N GLU A 10 3.66 -8.12 22.32
CA GLU A 10 3.91 -7.64 20.97
C GLU A 10 2.69 -6.88 20.39
N ARG A 11 1.47 -7.35 20.71
CA ARG A 11 0.22 -6.65 20.34
C ARG A 11 0.16 -5.26 20.95
N ASP A 12 0.37 -5.15 22.26
CA ASP A 12 0.24 -3.90 22.99
C ASP A 12 1.30 -2.89 22.50
N ALA A 13 2.48 -3.37 22.09
CA ALA A 13 3.52 -2.55 21.49
C ALA A 13 3.15 -1.99 20.10
N VAL A 14 2.54 -2.79 19.22
CA VAL A 14 2.07 -2.31 17.90
C VAL A 14 0.94 -1.29 18.08
N VAL A 15 -0.01 -1.59 18.97
CA VAL A 15 -1.17 -0.73 19.24
C VAL A 15 -0.76 0.59 19.86
N ALA A 16 0.16 0.57 20.83
CA ALA A 16 0.71 1.78 21.42
C ALA A 16 1.45 2.65 20.39
N ARG A 17 2.08 2.04 19.38
CA ARG A 17 2.80 2.76 18.31
C ARG A 17 1.87 3.33 17.22
N LEU A 18 0.76 2.67 16.91
CA LEU A 18 -0.17 3.14 15.88
C LEU A 18 -0.94 4.40 16.30
N GLY A 19 -1.03 4.70 17.61
CA GLY A 19 -1.69 5.90 18.11
C GLY A 19 -3.20 5.95 17.85
N ALA A 20 -3.80 4.82 17.47
CA ALA A 20 -5.22 4.68 17.16
C ALA A 20 -5.86 3.61 18.06
N PRO A 21 -7.12 3.79 18.49
CA PRO A 21 -7.84 2.76 19.25
C PRO A 21 -8.07 1.53 18.37
N ILE A 22 -7.92 0.33 18.95
CA ILE A 22 -8.44 -0.90 18.33
C ILE A 22 -9.94 -0.91 18.57
N GLU A 23 -10.72 -1.04 17.50
CA GLU A 23 -12.19 -1.05 17.60
C GLU A 23 -12.79 -2.46 17.64
N GLY A 24 -12.02 -3.51 17.33
CA GLY A 24 -12.52 -4.87 17.42
C GLY A 24 -11.42 -5.94 17.41
N VAL A 25 -11.66 -6.99 18.19
CA VAL A 25 -10.89 -8.25 18.18
C VAL A 25 -11.85 -9.34 17.74
N PHE A 26 -11.54 -9.98 16.61
CA PHE A 26 -12.38 -11.03 16.04
C PHE A 26 -11.63 -12.35 16.10
N ASP A 27 -12.35 -13.41 16.42
CA ASP A 27 -11.87 -14.79 16.47
C ASP A 27 -11.98 -15.49 15.12
N SER A 28 -12.67 -14.89 14.14
CA SER A 28 -12.84 -15.43 12.79
C SER A 28 -13.12 -14.32 11.76
N VAL A 29 -12.82 -14.61 10.49
CA VAL A 29 -13.12 -13.70 9.36
C VAL A 29 -14.62 -13.51 9.18
N ASP A 30 -15.41 -14.56 9.37
CA ASP A 30 -16.87 -14.48 9.20
C ASP A 30 -17.51 -13.47 10.14
N ARG A 31 -17.09 -13.49 11.40
CA ARG A 31 -17.56 -12.54 12.40
C ARG A 31 -17.14 -11.11 12.05
N PHE A 32 -15.88 -10.93 11.67
CA PHE A 32 -15.37 -9.66 11.19
C PHE A 32 -16.19 -9.11 10.01
N LEU A 33 -16.49 -9.94 9.01
CA LEU A 33 -17.27 -9.52 7.84
C LEU A 33 -18.73 -9.21 8.21
N ALA A 34 -19.36 -10.02 9.06
CA ALA A 34 -20.74 -9.78 9.48
C ALA A 34 -20.90 -8.46 10.25
N GLU A 35 -19.95 -8.13 11.13
CA GLU A 35 -20.00 -6.93 11.97
C GLU A 35 -19.58 -5.66 11.20
N THR A 36 -18.78 -5.79 10.13
CA THR A 36 -18.31 -4.66 9.29
C THR A 36 -19.08 -4.47 7.97
N GLN A 37 -20.12 -5.28 7.73
CA GLN A 37 -21.07 -5.12 6.62
C GLN A 37 -22.24 -4.18 6.95
N GLY A 38 -22.53 -3.94 8.24
CA GLY A 38 -23.36 -2.82 8.69
C GLY A 38 -22.47 -1.62 9.04
N GLU A 39 -23.02 -0.40 9.03
CA GLU A 39 -22.33 0.75 9.63
C GLU A 39 -21.75 0.33 11.00
N PRO A 40 -20.47 0.61 11.29
CA PRO A 40 -19.82 0.10 12.49
C PRO A 40 -20.59 0.63 13.71
N ARG A 41 -21.36 -0.25 14.35
CA ARG A 41 -21.93 0.02 15.66
C ARG A 41 -20.84 -0.20 16.68
N VAL A 42 -20.22 0.91 17.08
CA VAL A 42 -19.40 0.98 18.28
C VAL A 42 -20.32 0.80 19.49
N GLU A 43 -20.63 -0.45 19.84
CA GLU A 43 -21.12 -0.77 21.18
C GLU A 43 -19.96 -1.34 21.98
N GLY A 44 -19.29 -0.46 22.73
CA GLY A 44 -18.34 -0.83 23.75
C GLY A 44 -17.06 -0.02 23.67
N GLU A 45 -16.76 0.72 24.73
CA GLU A 45 -15.39 1.09 25.07
C GLU A 45 -14.54 -0.18 24.98
N ALA A 46 -13.60 -0.23 24.04
CA ALA A 46 -12.62 -1.31 23.96
C ALA A 46 -11.76 -1.25 25.22
N HIS A 47 -12.22 -1.89 26.29
CA HIS A 47 -11.40 -2.17 27.45
C HIS A 47 -10.24 -3.04 26.96
N LEU A 48 -9.03 -2.46 26.99
CA LEU A 48 -7.74 -3.12 26.77
C LEU A 48 -7.46 -4.16 27.89
N GLY A 49 -8.37 -5.10 28.09
CA GLY A 49 -8.33 -6.13 29.13
C GLY A 49 -8.60 -7.54 28.61
N HIS A 50 -8.86 -7.73 27.32
CA HIS A 50 -9.01 -9.06 26.73
C HIS A 50 -7.78 -9.40 25.91
N THR A 51 -6.98 -10.32 26.45
CA THR A 51 -5.98 -11.12 25.73
C THR A 51 -6.68 -11.76 24.54
N ALA A 52 -6.40 -11.27 23.34
CA ALA A 52 -6.88 -11.87 22.11
C ALA A 52 -6.36 -13.32 22.06
N ALA A 53 -7.24 -14.27 21.77
CA ALA A 53 -6.84 -15.66 21.62
C ALA A 53 -5.86 -15.79 20.42
N PRO A 54 -4.94 -16.77 20.44
CA PRO A 54 -4.20 -17.15 19.23
C PRO A 54 -5.16 -17.34 18.05
N GLY A 55 -4.86 -16.75 16.89
CA GLY A 55 -5.73 -16.79 15.70
C GLY A 55 -6.66 -15.59 15.52
N SER A 56 -6.52 -14.54 16.32
CA SER A 56 -7.38 -13.35 16.21
C SER A 56 -7.04 -12.42 15.04
N LEU A 57 -8.09 -11.86 14.43
CA LEU A 57 -8.04 -10.69 13.54
C LEU A 57 -8.26 -9.42 14.36
N LEU A 58 -7.51 -8.36 14.05
CA LEU A 58 -7.64 -7.06 14.68
C LEU A 58 -8.00 -6.03 13.61
N ALA A 59 -9.12 -5.33 13.77
CA ALA A 59 -9.45 -4.21 12.92
C ALA A 59 -8.93 -2.92 13.57
N ALA A 60 -8.08 -2.17 12.86
CA ALA A 60 -7.76 -0.82 13.26
C ALA A 60 -8.90 0.11 12.80
N ALA A 61 -9.17 1.17 13.56
CA ALA A 61 -10.29 2.08 13.40
C ALA A 61 -10.66 2.41 11.93
N PRO A 62 -11.96 2.66 11.60
CA PRO A 62 -12.47 2.97 10.26
C PRO A 62 -11.72 4.07 9.53
N SER A 63 -11.11 5.02 10.25
CA SER A 63 -10.31 6.10 9.69
C SER A 63 -8.96 5.67 9.12
N THR A 64 -8.46 4.49 9.49
CA THR A 64 -7.13 4.01 9.08
C THR A 64 -7.19 3.05 7.89
N HIS A 65 -8.35 2.45 7.61
CA HIS A 65 -8.53 1.45 6.56
C HIS A 65 -7.49 0.29 6.66
N LEU A 66 -7.09 -0.12 7.87
CA LEU A 66 -6.14 -1.22 8.07
C LEU A 66 -6.80 -2.42 8.75
N VAL A 67 -6.48 -3.62 8.27
CA VAL A 67 -6.80 -4.89 8.96
C VAL A 67 -5.51 -5.58 9.33
N LEU A 68 -5.34 -5.91 10.60
CA LEU A 68 -4.21 -6.65 11.10
C LEU A 68 -4.61 -8.13 11.28
N VAL A 69 -3.83 -9.02 10.69
CA VAL A 69 -4.02 -10.47 10.66
C VAL A 69 -2.89 -11.08 11.46
N GLY A 70 -3.19 -11.80 12.54
CA GLY A 70 -2.15 -12.52 13.29
C GLY A 70 -1.56 -13.67 12.46
N ALA A 71 -0.27 -13.98 12.65
CA ALA A 71 0.41 -15.09 11.96
C ALA A 71 -0.26 -16.47 12.14
N GLU A 72 -1.06 -16.63 13.21
CA GLU A 72 -1.76 -17.86 13.56
C GLU A 72 -3.07 -18.05 12.77
N VAL A 73 -3.55 -17.03 12.05
CA VAL A 73 -4.74 -17.13 11.20
C VAL A 73 -4.48 -18.09 10.06
N SER A 74 -5.43 -18.99 9.79
CA SER A 74 -5.24 -20.01 8.77
C SER A 74 -5.07 -19.40 7.36
N PRO A 75 -4.35 -20.05 6.43
CA PRO A 75 -4.26 -19.58 5.05
C PRO A 75 -5.63 -19.45 4.36
N GLU A 76 -6.58 -20.33 4.69
CA GLU A 76 -7.94 -20.29 4.16
C GLU A 76 -8.70 -19.04 4.63
N GLU A 77 -8.63 -18.73 5.91
CA GLU A 77 -9.22 -17.50 6.46
C GLU A 77 -8.54 -16.26 5.91
N THR A 78 -7.20 -16.25 5.83
CA THR A 78 -6.46 -15.14 5.23
C THR A 78 -6.91 -14.90 3.79
N LEU A 79 -7.07 -15.96 3.00
CA LEU A 79 -7.56 -15.86 1.62
C LEU A 79 -9.00 -15.32 1.57
N LYS A 80 -9.87 -15.78 2.47
CA LYS A 80 -11.26 -15.31 2.59
C LYS A 80 -11.32 -13.81 2.90
N LEU A 81 -10.48 -13.35 3.82
CA LEU A 81 -10.36 -11.93 4.15
C LEU A 81 -9.87 -11.12 2.95
N VAL A 82 -8.82 -11.57 2.27
CA VAL A 82 -8.26 -10.87 1.09
C VAL A 82 -9.32 -10.74 0.00
N ARG A 83 -10.10 -11.80 -0.28
CA ARG A 83 -11.21 -11.75 -1.24
C ARG A 83 -12.29 -10.76 -0.82
N ALA A 84 -12.72 -10.81 0.43
CA ALA A 84 -13.74 -9.92 0.93
C ALA A 84 -13.30 -8.45 0.89
N VAL A 85 -12.02 -8.17 1.17
CA VAL A 85 -11.45 -6.83 1.03
C VAL A 85 -11.37 -6.41 -0.45
N ALA A 86 -11.01 -7.32 -1.36
CA ALA A 86 -10.93 -7.05 -2.80
C ALA A 86 -12.27 -6.60 -3.41
N GLU A 87 -13.38 -7.08 -2.85
CA GLU A 87 -14.74 -6.79 -3.30
C GLU A 87 -15.30 -5.49 -2.72
N ARG A 88 -14.61 -4.85 -1.77
CA ARG A 88 -15.06 -3.59 -1.16
C ARG A 88 -14.58 -2.39 -1.96
N GLU A 89 -15.43 -1.36 -2.03
CA GLU A 89 -15.05 -0.05 -2.58
C GLU A 89 -14.16 0.74 -1.61
N ASP A 90 -14.27 0.46 -0.29
CA ASP A 90 -13.43 1.06 0.74
C ASP A 90 -12.05 0.38 0.76
N THR A 91 -10.98 1.13 0.55
CA THR A 91 -9.59 0.66 0.38
C THR A 91 -8.95 0.11 1.65
N TRP A 92 -9.47 -1.00 2.17
CA TRP A 92 -8.89 -1.65 3.34
C TRP A 92 -7.58 -2.35 2.96
N VAL A 93 -6.53 -2.19 3.76
CA VAL A 93 -5.22 -2.81 3.54
C VAL A 93 -4.99 -3.90 4.58
N PRO A 94 -5.01 -5.19 4.18
CA PRO A 94 -4.70 -6.28 5.08
C PRO A 94 -3.18 -6.35 5.33
N LEU A 95 -2.80 -6.49 6.60
CA LEU A 95 -1.43 -6.60 7.08
C LEU A 95 -1.30 -7.88 7.91
N VAL A 96 -0.34 -8.75 7.60
CA VAL A 96 0.03 -9.87 8.46
C VAL A 96 1.06 -9.41 9.47
N LEU A 97 0.81 -9.68 10.75
CA LEU A 97 1.75 -9.48 11.83
C LEU A 97 2.50 -10.79 12.08
N ASP A 98 3.83 -10.75 11.98
CA ASP A 98 4.70 -11.86 12.38
C ASP A 98 5.76 -11.38 13.39
N GLY A 99 6.28 -12.29 14.20
CA GLY A 99 7.36 -11.99 15.17
C GLY A 99 8.76 -12.08 14.56
N SER A 100 8.91 -11.91 13.24
CA SER A 100 10.20 -12.13 12.56
C SER A 100 11.18 -10.95 12.62
N GLY A 101 10.84 -9.89 13.35
CA GLY A 101 11.69 -8.70 13.46
C GLY A 101 12.98 -8.95 14.22
N GLU A 102 13.94 -8.06 14.04
CA GLU A 102 15.15 -8.06 14.86
C GLU A 102 14.77 -7.93 16.33
N GLN A 103 15.40 -8.74 17.19
CA GLN A 103 15.12 -8.81 18.64
C GLN A 103 13.70 -9.28 19.02
N GLY A 104 12.95 -9.89 18.08
CA GLY A 104 11.59 -10.37 18.33
C GLY A 104 10.54 -9.27 18.22
N ASP A 105 10.90 -8.11 17.64
CA ASP A 105 9.93 -7.07 17.37
C ASP A 105 8.88 -7.55 16.34
N PRO A 106 7.59 -7.22 16.54
CA PRO A 106 6.54 -7.56 15.58
C PRO A 106 6.72 -6.78 14.27
N VAL A 107 6.64 -7.48 13.15
CA VAL A 107 6.73 -6.93 11.79
C VAL A 107 5.38 -7.05 11.11
N ALA A 108 4.87 -5.92 10.61
CA ALA A 108 3.70 -5.89 9.74
C ALA A 108 4.10 -6.03 8.28
N ARG A 109 3.49 -6.97 7.56
CA ARG A 109 3.67 -7.20 6.12
C ARG A 109 2.35 -6.98 5.40
N THR A 110 2.34 -6.12 4.40
CA THR A 110 1.17 -5.90 3.55
C THR A 110 0.82 -7.13 2.73
N LEU A 111 -0.43 -7.56 2.78
CA LEU A 111 -1.01 -8.45 1.78
C LEU A 111 -1.53 -7.59 0.65
N SER A 112 -0.82 -7.61 -0.48
CA SER A 112 -1.25 -6.90 -1.68
C SER A 112 -2.45 -7.61 -2.28
N VAL A 113 -3.60 -6.93 -2.27
CA VAL A 113 -4.78 -7.35 -3.02
C VAL A 113 -4.57 -6.88 -4.45
N GLY A 114 -3.83 -7.67 -5.23
CA GLY A 114 -3.61 -7.37 -6.64
C GLY A 114 -4.92 -7.41 -7.44
N PHE A 115 -4.87 -6.97 -8.70
CA PHE A 115 -5.99 -7.18 -9.61
C PHE A 115 -6.25 -8.67 -9.81
N PRO A 116 -7.53 -9.11 -9.89
CA PRO A 116 -7.83 -10.48 -10.25
C PRO A 116 -7.29 -10.75 -11.66
N LEU A 117 -6.52 -11.83 -11.81
CA LEU A 117 -6.01 -12.29 -13.08
C LEU A 117 -6.43 -13.73 -13.29
N VAL A 118 -6.78 -14.06 -14.54
CA VAL A 118 -6.90 -15.46 -14.94
C VAL A 118 -5.51 -16.09 -15.00
N LEU A 119 -5.44 -17.40 -14.78
CA LEU A 119 -4.16 -18.11 -14.65
C LEU A 119 -3.25 -17.91 -15.87
N ASP A 120 -3.80 -17.96 -17.08
CA ASP A 120 -3.02 -17.82 -18.32
C ASP A 120 -2.39 -16.42 -18.42
N GLU A 121 -3.14 -15.36 -18.12
CA GLU A 121 -2.60 -13.99 -18.08
C GLU A 121 -1.53 -13.80 -16.99
N LEU A 122 -1.66 -14.50 -15.86
CA LEU A 122 -0.64 -14.51 -14.82
C LEU A 122 0.64 -15.18 -15.31
N LEU A 123 0.52 -16.33 -15.98
CA LEU A 123 1.66 -17.09 -16.50
C LEU A 123 2.41 -16.29 -17.58
N ASP A 124 1.70 -15.67 -18.52
CA ASP A 124 2.28 -14.79 -19.54
C ASP A 124 3.10 -13.65 -18.87
N ARG A 125 2.58 -13.06 -17.80
CA ARG A 125 3.25 -11.98 -17.07
C ARG A 125 4.43 -12.47 -16.23
N VAL A 126 4.35 -13.66 -15.64
CA VAL A 126 5.45 -14.23 -14.84
C VAL A 126 6.64 -14.55 -15.76
N ASP A 127 6.38 -15.04 -16.98
CA ASP A 127 7.44 -15.34 -17.95
C ASP A 127 8.12 -14.08 -18.49
N GLU A 128 7.39 -12.97 -18.59
CA GLU A 128 7.94 -11.65 -18.95
C GLU A 128 8.68 -10.96 -17.78
N ALA A 129 8.47 -11.43 -16.54
CA ALA A 129 8.97 -10.75 -15.36
C ALA A 129 10.29 -11.33 -14.84
N GLU A 130 11.36 -10.53 -14.84
CA GLU A 130 12.59 -10.90 -14.14
C GLU A 130 12.41 -10.98 -12.60
N LYS A 131 11.31 -10.44 -12.04
CA LYS A 131 11.01 -10.37 -10.59
C LYS A 131 9.49 -10.39 -10.36
N PRO A 132 8.99 -10.87 -9.20
CA PRO A 132 7.56 -10.94 -8.93
C PRO A 132 6.88 -9.56 -9.07
N ILE A 133 6.04 -9.43 -10.10
CA ILE A 133 5.31 -8.20 -10.49
C ILE A 133 4.36 -7.74 -9.37
N LEU A 134 3.89 -8.68 -8.54
CA LEU A 134 2.78 -8.46 -7.61
C LEU A 134 3.20 -7.92 -6.24
N GLU A 135 4.50 -7.69 -6.01
CA GLU A 135 4.94 -7.00 -4.81
C GLU A 135 4.84 -5.48 -5.01
N LEU A 136 4.17 -4.79 -4.07
CA LEU A 136 4.15 -3.33 -3.98
C LEU A 136 5.57 -2.73 -4.07
N ARG A 137 6.58 -3.41 -3.52
CA ARG A 137 7.99 -3.02 -3.65
C ARG A 137 8.48 -3.01 -5.10
N THR A 138 8.07 -3.99 -5.91
CA THR A 138 8.38 -4.05 -7.35
C THR A 138 7.71 -2.87 -8.07
N VAL A 139 6.45 -2.59 -7.76
CA VAL A 139 5.71 -1.44 -8.33
C VAL A 139 6.37 -0.12 -7.95
N LEU A 140 6.70 0.10 -6.68
CA LEU A 140 7.37 1.32 -6.20
C LEU A 140 8.76 1.48 -6.86
N ARG A 141 9.49 0.38 -7.06
CA ARG A 141 10.76 0.40 -7.80
C ARG A 141 10.57 0.78 -9.26
N PHE A 142 9.55 0.23 -9.91
CA PHE A 142 9.20 0.58 -11.30
C PHE A 142 8.84 2.07 -11.42
N ILE A 143 8.00 2.59 -10.52
CA ILE A 143 7.64 4.02 -10.47
C ILE A 143 8.89 4.87 -10.25
N SER A 144 9.79 4.46 -9.35
CA SER A 144 11.03 5.19 -9.10
C SER A 144 11.95 5.23 -10.33
N ARG A 145 12.04 4.13 -11.08
CA ARG A 145 12.79 4.06 -12.33
C ARG A 145 12.14 4.91 -13.42
N ALA A 146 10.84 4.76 -13.64
CA ALA A 146 10.09 5.56 -14.60
C ALA A 146 10.24 7.07 -14.34
N ARG A 147 10.18 7.50 -13.07
CA ARG A 147 10.45 8.91 -12.69
C ARG A 147 11.83 9.37 -13.13
N HIS A 148 12.86 8.57 -12.85
CA HIS A 148 14.22 8.89 -13.26
C HIS A 148 14.32 9.01 -14.79
N ASP A 149 13.75 8.05 -15.51
CA ASP A 149 13.84 7.98 -16.96
C ASP A 149 13.04 9.10 -17.64
N ILE A 150 11.97 9.60 -17.02
CA ILE A 150 11.17 10.74 -17.49
C ILE A 150 11.84 12.09 -17.13
N ASN A 151 12.47 12.19 -15.97
CA ASN A 151 13.12 13.44 -15.54
C ASN A 151 14.24 13.89 -16.48
N ASN A 152 14.96 12.94 -17.08
CA ASN A 152 16.04 13.22 -18.02
C ASN A 152 15.53 13.97 -19.27
N PRO A 153 14.59 13.44 -20.07
CA PRO A 153 14.06 14.16 -21.22
C PRO A 153 13.27 15.41 -20.85
N LEU A 154 12.59 15.47 -19.69
CA LEU A 154 11.92 16.70 -19.24
C LEU A 154 12.91 17.83 -18.97
N THR A 155 14.04 17.52 -18.34
CA THR A 155 15.08 18.52 -18.05
C THR A 155 15.67 19.06 -19.34
N SER A 156 16.02 18.17 -20.29
CA SER A 156 16.54 18.56 -21.60
C SER A 156 15.51 19.34 -22.42
N GLY A 157 14.25 18.89 -22.47
CA GLY A 157 13.19 19.55 -23.22
C GLY A 157 12.86 20.94 -22.67
N LEU A 158 12.89 21.13 -21.34
CA LEU A 158 12.73 22.45 -20.72
C LEU A 158 13.89 23.38 -21.08
N ALA A 159 15.13 22.88 -21.02
CA ALA A 159 16.32 23.65 -21.37
C ALA A 159 16.30 24.07 -22.86
N GLU A 160 16.00 23.14 -23.76
CA GLU A 160 15.90 23.42 -25.20
C GLU A 160 14.80 24.45 -25.49
N THR A 161 13.61 24.27 -24.90
CA THR A 161 12.50 25.22 -25.07
C THR A 161 12.86 26.61 -24.54
N GLN A 162 13.61 26.70 -23.44
CA GLN A 162 14.11 27.97 -22.91
C GLN A 162 15.11 28.64 -23.84
N LEU A 163 16.03 27.88 -24.45
CA LEU A 163 16.97 28.42 -25.44
C LEU A 163 16.23 28.97 -26.66
N LEU A 164 15.28 28.20 -27.21
CA LEU A 164 14.47 28.65 -28.35
C LEU A 164 13.66 29.92 -28.03
N LEU A 165 13.14 30.04 -26.80
CA LEU A 165 12.44 31.26 -26.34
C LEU A 165 13.35 32.49 -26.18
N MET A 166 14.67 32.30 -26.07
CA MET A 166 15.63 33.41 -26.09
C MET A 166 15.89 33.91 -27.52
N ASP A 167 15.76 33.03 -28.51
CA ASP A 167 16.02 33.34 -29.93
C ASP A 167 14.79 33.87 -30.68
N VAL A 168 13.59 33.72 -30.13
CA VAL A 168 12.32 34.14 -30.74
C VAL A 168 11.68 35.28 -29.94
N GLU A 169 11.63 36.49 -30.50
CA GLU A 169 11.13 37.68 -29.81
C GLU A 169 9.60 37.66 -29.62
N GLU A 170 8.81 37.47 -30.69
CA GLU A 170 7.35 37.54 -30.66
C GLU A 170 6.69 36.71 -31.78
N GLY A 171 5.38 36.46 -31.65
CA GLY A 171 4.55 35.80 -32.67
C GLY A 171 4.18 34.35 -32.35
N GLU A 172 3.52 33.70 -33.31
CA GLU A 172 2.90 32.37 -33.14
C GLU A 172 3.88 31.28 -32.68
N ILE A 173 5.14 31.36 -33.13
CA ILE A 173 6.20 30.41 -32.72
C ILE A 173 6.51 30.59 -31.23
N ARG A 174 6.60 31.85 -30.75
CA ARG A 174 6.83 32.13 -29.34
C ARG A 174 5.68 31.63 -28.48
N GLU A 175 4.45 31.95 -28.86
CA GLU A 175 3.25 31.47 -28.16
C GLU A 175 3.22 29.94 -28.07
N SER A 176 3.57 29.27 -29.17
CA SER A 176 3.66 27.80 -29.20
C SER A 176 4.74 27.26 -28.25
N LEU A 177 5.91 27.89 -28.20
CA LEU A 177 7.01 27.51 -27.30
C LEU A 177 6.65 27.76 -25.82
N GLU A 178 5.94 28.85 -25.51
CA GLU A 178 5.43 29.12 -24.16
C GLU A 178 4.43 28.04 -23.71
N VAL A 179 3.53 27.63 -24.59
CA VAL A 179 2.61 26.50 -24.33
C VAL A 179 3.38 25.20 -24.08
N ILE A 180 4.38 24.88 -24.91
CA ILE A 180 5.22 23.69 -24.73
C ILE A 180 5.94 23.74 -23.37
N GLN A 181 6.52 24.89 -23.02
CA GLN A 181 7.20 25.08 -21.74
C GLN A 181 6.24 24.83 -20.55
N ASP A 182 5.02 25.33 -20.62
CA ASP A 182 4.03 25.13 -19.57
C ASP A 182 3.55 23.68 -19.47
N GLN A 183 3.40 22.98 -20.59
CA GLN A 183 3.12 21.54 -20.56
C GLN A 183 4.27 20.75 -19.94
N LEU A 184 5.53 21.04 -20.30
CA LEU A 184 6.70 20.37 -19.72
C LEU A 184 6.82 20.62 -18.22
N ARG A 185 6.54 21.84 -17.75
CA ARG A 185 6.46 22.17 -16.31
C ARG A 185 5.37 21.36 -15.63
N ARG A 186 4.17 21.30 -16.22
CA ARG A 186 3.06 20.52 -15.67
C ARG A 186 3.40 19.04 -15.56
N ILE A 187 4.04 18.44 -16.56
CA ILE A 187 4.47 17.03 -16.50
C ILE A 187 5.50 16.84 -15.38
N ARG A 188 6.49 17.73 -15.26
CA ARG A 188 7.46 17.70 -14.16
C ARG A 188 6.78 17.73 -12.79
N ASP A 189 5.78 18.57 -12.62
CA ASP A 189 5.06 18.70 -11.35
C ASP A 189 4.24 17.44 -11.03
N LEU A 190 3.59 16.82 -12.04
CA LEU A 190 2.92 15.53 -11.89
C LEU A 190 3.90 14.41 -11.51
N VAL A 191 5.05 14.36 -12.16
CA VAL A 191 6.12 13.38 -11.87
C VAL A 191 6.72 13.62 -10.48
N ALA A 192 6.83 14.87 -10.04
CA ALA A 192 7.25 15.21 -8.68
C ALA A 192 6.22 14.79 -7.62
N ALA A 193 4.92 14.84 -7.92
CA ALA A 193 3.88 14.34 -7.01
C ALA A 193 4.04 12.83 -6.72
N LEU A 194 4.57 12.05 -7.69
CA LEU A 194 4.89 10.64 -7.48
C LEU A 194 6.07 10.41 -6.51
N SER A 195 6.76 11.45 -6.05
CA SER A 195 7.88 11.34 -5.11
C SER A 195 7.49 10.89 -3.70
N VAL A 196 6.19 10.93 -3.36
CA VAL A 196 5.67 10.35 -2.11
C VAL A 196 5.72 8.83 -2.11
N LEU A 197 5.76 8.20 -3.29
CA LEU A 197 5.80 6.75 -3.49
C LEU A 197 7.23 6.20 -3.45
N LYS A 198 8.02 6.58 -2.43
CA LYS A 198 9.39 6.09 -2.26
C LYS A 198 9.43 4.76 -1.52
N GLN A 199 10.33 3.88 -1.94
CA GLN A 199 10.70 2.70 -1.16
C GLN A 199 11.43 3.16 0.12
N PRO A 200 11.09 2.63 1.32
CA PRO A 200 11.83 2.96 2.53
C PRO A 200 13.31 2.55 2.40
N PRO A 201 14.24 3.30 3.03
CA PRO A 201 15.66 2.95 3.04
C PRO A 201 15.86 1.57 3.68
N HIS A 202 16.78 0.80 3.10
CA HIS A 202 17.20 -0.51 3.60
C HIS A 202 17.94 -0.39 4.92
#